data_AF-A0A3C2B6X0-F1
#
_entry.id   AF-A0A3C2B6X0-F1
#
_cell.length_a   1.000
_cell.length_b   1.000
_cell.length_c   1.000
_cell.angle_alpha   90.00
_cell.angle_beta   90.00
_cell.angle_gamma   90.00
#
_symmetry.space_group_name_H-M   'P 1'
#
loop_
_entity.id
_entity.type
_entity.pdbx_description
1 polymer ?
#
loop_
_entity_poly.entity_id
_entity_poly.type
_entity_poly.pdbx_seq_one_letter_code
_entity_poly.pdbx_strand_id
1 'polypeptide(L)'
;MNIVILRGQLSSAPQQRVLQSGSVLHQFEVTTRDDAGASSVPVAWFDAPSNQLFAAGDDVVVVGLVRRRFFRSGAVTQSRTEVVASVVLPASKRAKVQRVIQREVARLGDAAMGAVRCA
;
A
#
# COMPACT_ATOMS: atom_id res chain seq x y z
N MET A 1 15.12 -5.36 3.75
CA MET A 1 14.25 -4.44 2.99
C MET A 1 12.80 -4.88 3.13
N ASN A 2 11.85 -3.96 3.30
CA ASN A 2 10.43 -4.26 3.50
C ASN A 2 9.63 -3.73 2.31
N ILE A 3 9.03 -4.63 1.54
CA ILE A 3 8.26 -4.32 0.34
C ILE A 3 6.98 -5.14 0.31
N VAL A 4 5.89 -4.50 -0.10
CA VAL A 4 4.63 -5.14 -0.40
C VAL A 4 4.15 -4.68 -1.78
N ILE A 5 3.66 -5.62 -2.57
CA ILE A 5 2.96 -5.37 -3.84
C ILE A 5 1.61 -6.08 -3.75
N LEU A 6 0.51 -5.33 -3.86
CA LEU A 6 -0.86 -5.86 -3.90
C LEU A 6 -1.51 -5.52 -5.23
N ARG A 7 -2.32 -6.42 -5.76
CA ARG A 7 -3.26 -6.14 -6.85
C ARG A 7 -4.64 -6.63 -6.45
N GLY A 8 -5.62 -5.74 -6.49
CA GLY A 8 -6.98 -6.07 -6.07
C GLY A 8 -7.95 -4.91 -6.29
N GLN A 9 -9.14 -5.03 -5.74
CA GLN A 9 -10.20 -4.02 -5.86
C GLN A 9 -10.37 -3.23 -4.57
N LEU A 10 -10.72 -1.96 -4.71
CA LEU A 10 -11.16 -1.15 -3.58
C LEU A 10 -12.55 -1.58 -3.12
N SER A 11 -12.69 -1.99 -1.86
CA SER A 11 -14.02 -2.34 -1.31
C SER A 11 -14.92 -1.11 -1.08
N SER A 12 -14.31 0.07 -0.97
CA SER A 12 -14.98 1.36 -0.79
C SER A 12 -14.12 2.48 -1.35
N ALA A 13 -14.71 3.66 -1.57
CA ALA A 13 -13.94 4.84 -1.92
C ALA A 13 -12.92 5.18 -0.81
N PRO A 14 -11.72 5.70 -1.16
CA PRO A 14 -10.75 6.16 -0.18
C PRO A 14 -11.30 7.26 0.73
N GLN A 15 -11.15 7.06 2.03
CA GLN A 15 -11.48 8.07 3.03
C GLN A 15 -10.30 9.00 3.24
N GLN A 16 -10.51 10.30 3.05
CA GLN A 16 -9.48 11.32 3.20
C GLN A 16 -9.57 12.00 4.57
N ARG A 17 -8.41 12.21 5.20
CA ARG A 17 -8.27 12.99 6.44
C ARG A 17 -7.01 13.84 6.39
N VAL A 18 -7.13 15.10 6.79
CA VAL A 18 -5.96 15.95 7.06
C VAL A 18 -5.45 15.65 8.48
N LEU A 19 -4.15 15.41 8.61
CA LEU A 19 -3.49 15.16 9.89
C LEU A 19 -3.05 16.48 10.54
N GLN A 20 -2.75 16.43 11.84
CA GLN A 20 -2.23 17.59 12.57
C GLN A 20 -0.89 18.10 12.01
N SER A 21 -0.15 17.25 11.32
CA SER A 21 1.08 17.61 10.60
C SER A 21 0.84 18.40 9.30
N GLY A 22 -0.41 18.51 8.85
CA GLY A 22 -0.77 19.06 7.54
C GLY A 22 -0.79 18.02 6.41
N SER A 23 -0.22 16.82 6.61
CA SER A 23 -0.28 15.75 5.61
C SER A 23 -1.70 15.27 5.36
N VAL A 24 -1.98 14.90 4.11
CA VAL A 24 -3.26 14.31 3.71
C VAL A 24 -3.12 12.78 3.72
N LEU A 25 -3.94 12.12 4.53
CA LEU A 25 -3.99 10.66 4.60
C LEU A 25 -5.23 10.14 3.87
N HIS A 26 -5.02 9.25 2.91
CA HIS A 26 -6.07 8.42 2.32
C HIS A 26 -6.04 7.03 2.94
N GLN A 27 -7.18 6.56 3.42
CA GLN A 27 -7.36 5.21 3.97
C GLN A 27 -8.37 4.44 3.14
N PHE A 28 -8.01 3.22 2.76
CA PHE A 28 -8.86 2.33 1.98
C PHE A 28 -8.45 0.88 2.22
N GLU A 29 -9.28 -0.03 1.75
CA GLU A 29 -9.07 -1.47 1.85
C GLU A 29 -8.92 -2.03 0.43
N VAL A 30 -7.88 -2.83 0.20
CA VAL A 30 -7.67 -3.54 -1.07
C VAL A 30 -7.99 -5.00 -0.86
N THR A 31 -9.01 -5.50 -1.58
CA THR A 31 -9.37 -6.91 -1.58
C THR A 31 -8.64 -7.63 -2.71
N THR A 32 -7.74 -8.55 -2.37
CA THR A 32 -7.11 -9.48 -3.31
C THR A 32 -7.90 -10.78 -3.33
N ARG A 33 -7.95 -11.45 -4.48
CA ARG A 33 -8.58 -12.77 -4.63
C ARG A 33 -7.59 -13.72 -5.26
N ASP A 34 -7.41 -14.88 -4.66
CA ASP A 34 -6.59 -15.99 -5.13
C ASP A 34 -7.29 -17.33 -4.88
N ASP A 35 -6.61 -18.43 -5.16
CA ASP A 35 -7.14 -19.79 -4.98
C ASP A 35 -7.48 -20.12 -3.50
N ALA A 36 -6.89 -19.40 -2.55
CA ALA A 36 -7.15 -19.57 -1.12
C ALA A 36 -8.32 -18.70 -0.61
N GLY A 37 -8.81 -17.77 -1.44
CA GLY A 37 -10.00 -16.97 -1.16
C GLY A 37 -9.76 -15.47 -1.31
N ALA A 38 -10.51 -14.69 -0.52
CA ALA A 38 -10.42 -13.22 -0.54
C ALA A 38 -9.74 -12.71 0.72
N SER A 39 -8.75 -11.84 0.56
CA SER A 39 -8.07 -11.15 1.66
C SER A 39 -8.22 -9.64 1.50
N SER A 40 -8.70 -8.96 2.54
CA SER A 40 -8.77 -7.49 2.58
C SER A 40 -7.61 -6.94 3.38
N VAL A 41 -6.88 -5.99 2.78
CA VAL A 41 -5.71 -5.36 3.40
C VAL A 41 -5.95 -3.87 3.59
N PRO A 42 -5.84 -3.34 4.82
CA PRO A 42 -5.91 -1.90 5.05
C PRO A 42 -4.66 -1.22 4.48
N VAL A 43 -4.90 -0.14 3.74
CA VAL A 43 -3.86 0.68 3.11
C VAL A 43 -3.96 2.12 3.60
N ALA A 44 -2.81 2.67 3.97
CA ALA A 44 -2.62 4.08 4.29
C ALA A 44 -1.75 4.72 3.21
N TRP A 45 -2.23 5.78 2.56
CA TRP A 45 -1.50 6.50 1.53
C TRP A 45 -1.41 7.98 1.86
N PHE A 46 -0.20 8.44 2.16
CA PHE A 46 0.08 9.81 2.54
C PHE A 46 0.40 10.65 1.32
N ASP A 47 -0.12 11.88 1.31
CA ASP A 47 0.19 12.93 0.34
C ASP A 47 0.06 12.42 -1.11
N ALA A 48 -1.06 11.72 -1.36
CA ALA A 48 -1.40 11.15 -2.66
C ALA A 48 -1.42 12.24 -3.74
N PRO A 49 -0.95 11.94 -4.98
CA PRO A 49 -1.06 12.87 -6.09
C PRO A 49 -2.51 13.27 -6.35
N SER A 50 -2.77 14.57 -6.46
CA SER A 50 -4.12 15.15 -6.61
C SER A 50 -4.89 14.66 -7.83
N ASN A 51 -4.21 14.10 -8.83
CA ASN A 51 -4.81 13.56 -10.06
C ASN A 51 -5.19 12.07 -9.97
N GLN A 52 -5.05 11.44 -8.79
CA GLN A 52 -5.45 10.05 -8.57
C GLN A 52 -6.69 9.98 -7.68
N LEU A 53 -7.84 10.10 -8.33
CA LEU A 53 -9.14 9.80 -7.74
C LEU A 53 -9.44 8.32 -7.98
N PHE A 54 -9.76 7.61 -6.91
CA PHE A 54 -10.21 6.22 -6.97
C PHE A 54 -11.60 6.11 -6.34
N ALA A 55 -12.39 5.17 -6.83
CA ALA A 55 -13.73 4.85 -6.35
C ALA A 55 -13.83 3.41 -5.87
N ALA A 56 -14.94 3.07 -5.20
CA ALA A 56 -15.26 1.69 -4.88
C ALA A 56 -15.34 0.86 -6.17
N GLY A 57 -14.78 -0.36 -6.13
CA GLY A 57 -14.72 -1.27 -7.27
C GLY A 57 -13.52 -1.08 -8.20
N ASP A 58 -12.75 0.00 -8.06
CA ASP A 58 -11.56 0.23 -8.90
C ASP A 58 -10.51 -0.86 -8.67
N ASP A 59 -10.03 -1.45 -9.78
CA ASP A 59 -8.87 -2.33 -9.80
C ASP A 59 -7.57 -1.51 -9.66
N VAL A 60 -6.82 -1.77 -8.60
CA VAL A 60 -5.59 -1.04 -8.27
C VAL A 60 -4.40 -1.97 -8.06
N VAL A 61 -3.22 -1.41 -8.25
CA VAL A 61 -1.94 -1.97 -7.80
C VAL A 61 -1.35 -1.05 -6.76
N VAL A 62 -1.04 -1.58 -5.58
CA VAL A 62 -0.40 -0.87 -4.47
C VAL A 62 1.03 -1.36 -4.32
N VAL A 63 1.96 -0.42 -4.13
CA VAL A 63 3.35 -0.68 -3.77
C VAL A 63 3.69 0.11 -2.53
N GLY A 64 4.25 -0.55 -1.53
CA GLY A 64 4.53 0.07 -0.25
C GLY A 64 5.32 -0.83 0.68
N LEU A 65 5.12 -0.61 1.97
CA LEU A 65 5.70 -1.40 3.05
C LEU A 65 4.61 -1.88 4.00
N VAL A 66 4.80 -3.03 4.63
CA VAL A 66 3.93 -3.45 5.73
C VAL A 66 4.41 -2.81 7.03
N ARG A 67 3.48 -2.34 7.87
CA ARG A 67 3.78 -1.98 9.26
C ARG A 67 2.67 -2.43 10.18
N ARG A 68 3.00 -2.60 11.45
CA ARG A 68 2.02 -2.68 12.53
C ARG A 68 1.87 -1.30 13.15
N ARG A 69 0.70 -0.68 13.01
CA ARG A 69 0.39 0.56 13.73
C ARG A 69 -0.28 0.25 15.06
N PHE A 70 0.11 0.98 16.10
CA PHE A 70 -0.51 0.93 17.42
C PHE A 70 -1.32 2.20 17.63
N PHE A 71 -2.50 2.07 18.23
CA PHE A 71 -3.39 3.20 18.51
C PHE A 71 -4.25 2.89 19.73
N ARG A 72 -4.79 3.92 20.38
CA ARG A 72 -5.69 3.75 21.52
C ARG A 72 -7.14 3.76 21.04
N SER A 73 -7.93 2.83 21.54
CA SER A 73 -9.38 2.82 21.42
C SER A 73 -9.97 2.73 22.83
N GLY A 74 -10.40 3.88 23.37
CA GLY A 74 -10.71 4.00 24.79
C GLY A 74 -9.47 3.73 25.66
N ALA A 75 -9.62 2.88 26.69
CA ALA A 75 -8.54 2.52 27.60
C ALA A 75 -7.55 1.48 27.03
N VAL A 76 -7.86 0.85 25.88
CA VAL A 76 -7.10 -0.29 25.35
C VAL A 76 -6.18 0.13 24.21
N THR A 77 -4.90 -0.27 24.29
CA THR A 77 -3.98 -0.21 23.16
C THR A 77 -4.32 -1.32 22.17
N GLN A 78 -4.63 -0.94 20.95
CA GLN A 78 -4.87 -1.86 19.84
C GLN A 78 -3.75 -1.75 18.81
N SER A 79 -3.68 -2.76 17.94
CA SER A 79 -2.76 -2.77 16.82
C SER A 79 -3.47 -3.20 15.55
N ARG A 80 -3.04 -2.65 14.41
CA ARG A 80 -3.48 -3.10 13.08
C ARG A 80 -2.26 -3.24 12.17
N THR A 81 -2.15 -4.37 11.49
CA THR A 81 -1.19 -4.53 10.39
C THR A 81 -1.78 -3.86 9.15
N GLU A 82 -1.02 -2.97 8.53
CA GLU A 82 -1.45 -2.20 7.36
C GLU A 82 -0.31 -2.05 6.37
N VAL A 83 -0.66 -1.73 5.13
CA VAL A 83 0.30 -1.32 4.10
C VAL A 83 0.36 0.19 4.07
N VAL A 84 1.55 0.76 4.22
CA VAL A 84 1.79 2.16 3.91
C VAL A 84 2.20 2.24 2.45
N ALA A 85 1.30 2.76 1.62
CA ALA A 85 1.50 2.90 0.19
C ALA A 85 2.49 4.03 -0.10
N SER A 86 3.44 3.74 -0.97
CA SER A 86 4.29 4.73 -1.64
C SER A 86 3.77 5.06 -3.05
N VAL A 87 3.13 4.09 -3.68
CA VAL A 87 2.55 4.22 -5.02
C VAL A 87 1.24 3.43 -5.05
N VAL A 88 0.20 4.03 -5.61
CA VAL A 88 -1.05 3.37 -5.97
C VAL A 88 -1.32 3.67 -7.44
N LEU A 89 -1.66 2.68 -8.25
CA LEU A 89 -1.92 2.85 -9.68
C LEU A 89 -3.20 2.12 -10.09
N PRO A 90 -3.99 2.65 -11.04
CA PRO A 90 -4.99 1.85 -11.72
C PRO A 90 -4.32 0.64 -12.39
N ALA A 91 -4.87 -0.56 -12.20
CA ALA A 91 -4.32 -1.79 -12.77
C ALA A 91 -4.29 -1.76 -14.32
N SER A 92 -5.17 -0.95 -14.93
CA SER A 92 -5.23 -0.73 -16.38
C SER A 92 -3.97 -0.05 -16.94
N LYS A 93 -3.19 0.69 -16.13
CA LYS A 93 -1.94 1.35 -16.56
C LYS A 93 -0.77 0.37 -16.59
N ARG A 94 -0.90 -0.73 -17.35
CA ARG A 94 -0.01 -1.90 -17.37
C ARG A 94 1.47 -1.56 -17.50
N ALA A 95 1.84 -0.71 -18.47
CA ALA A 95 3.23 -0.30 -18.67
C ALA A 95 3.82 0.44 -17.45
N LYS A 96 3.03 1.31 -16.82
CA LYS A 96 3.45 2.04 -15.62
C LYS A 96 3.54 1.10 -14.41
N VAL A 97 2.57 0.20 -14.25
CA VAL A 97 2.57 -0.85 -13.22
C VAL A 97 3.83 -1.71 -13.33
N GLN A 98 4.12 -2.24 -14.52
CA GLN A 98 5.28 -3.09 -14.75
C GLN A 98 6.59 -2.37 -14.45
N ARG A 99 6.73 -1.10 -14.88
CA ARG A 99 7.91 -0.29 -14.57
C ARG A 99 8.12 -0.10 -13.07
N VAL A 100 7.04 0.17 -12.32
CA VAL A 100 7.13 0.34 -10.86
C VAL A 100 7.50 -0.98 -10.18
N ILE A 101 6.87 -2.09 -10.56
CA ILE A 101 7.20 -3.42 -10.00
C ILE A 101 8.66 -3.78 -10.28
N GLN A 102 9.12 -3.64 -11.52
CA GLN A 102 10.50 -3.93 -11.91
C GLN A 102 11.50 -3.09 -11.12
N ARG A 103 11.22 -1.80 -10.92
CA ARG A 103 12.06 -0.92 -10.10
C ARG A 103 12.20 -1.44 -8.67
N GLU A 104 11.10 -1.83 -8.03
CA GLU A 104 11.18 -2.29 -6.64
C GLU A 104 11.78 -3.69 -6.50
N VAL A 105 11.57 -4.58 -7.47
CA VAL A 105 12.25 -5.89 -7.53
C VAL A 105 13.76 -5.70 -7.69
N ALA A 106 14.21 -4.78 -8.54
CA ALA A 106 15.63 -4.47 -8.69
C ALA A 106 16.23 -3.97 -7.37
N ARG A 107 15.57 -3.02 -6.70
CA ARG A 107 16.00 -2.54 -5.37
C ARG A 107 16.08 -3.66 -4.33
N LEU A 108 15.17 -4.64 -4.40
CA LEU A 108 15.19 -5.78 -3.48
C LEU A 108 16.43 -6.64 -3.72
N GLY A 109 16.78 -6.88 -4.99
CA GLY A 109 17.99 -7.59 -5.40
C GLY A 109 19.27 -6.87 -4.97
N ASP A 110 19.36 -5.56 -5.20
CA ASP A 110 20.54 -4.76 -4.82
C ASP A 110 20.74 -4.75 -3.30
N ALA A 111 19.65 -4.61 -2.53
CA ALA A 111 19.69 -4.68 -1.07
C ALA A 111 20.14 -6.07 -0.58
N ALA A 112 19.70 -7.14 -1.24
CA ALA A 112 20.14 -8.50 -0.90
C ALA A 112 21.65 -8.67 -1.16
N MET A 113 22.16 -8.19 -2.30
CA MET A 113 23.59 -8.27 -2.62
C MET A 113 24.46 -7.41 -1.69
N GLY A 114 23.98 -6.22 -1.29
CA GLY A 114 24.66 -5.37 -0.31
C GLY A 114 24.74 -6.02 1.08
N ALA A 115 23.69 -6.73 1.51
CA ALA A 115 23.68 -7.44 2.79
C ALA A 115 24.64 -8.63 2.81
N VAL A 116 24.79 -9.38 1.71
CA VAL A 116 25.74 -10.51 1.63
C VAL A 116 27.20 -10.05 1.70
N ARG A 117 27.53 -8.85 1.21
CA ARG A 117 28.91 -8.33 1.21
C ARG A 117 29.39 -7.80 2.56
N CYS A 118 28.49 -7.58 3.51
CA CYS A 118 28.81 -7.09 4.86
C CYS A 118 28.81 -8.21 5.92
N ALA A 119 28.64 -9.48 5.51
CA ALA A 119 28.63 -10.65 6.39
C ALA A 119 29.94 -11.43 6.31
#